data_AF-A0A843L740-F1
#
_entry.id   AF-A0A843L740-F1
#
_cell.length_a   1.000
_cell.length_b   1.000
_cell.length_c   1.000
_cell.angle_alpha   90.00
_cell.angle_beta   90.00
_cell.angle_gamma   90.00
#
_symmetry.space_group_name_H-M   'P 1'
#
loop_
_entity.id
_entity.type
_entity.pdbx_description
1 polymer ?
#
loop_
_entity_poly.entity_id
_entity_poly.type
_entity_poly.pdbx_seq_one_letter_code
_entity_poly.pdbx_strand_id
1 'polypeptide(L)'
;MRLASAIVAHHGIVAGIYDDLEIGRIIDEVIPKQGQHKLAHSVVLKAMVMNALGFNERRLYLFPKFFSNLATERLLGSGVLPEDLNDD
;
A
#
# COMPACT_ATOMS: atom_id res chain seq x y z
N MET A 1 -8.43 -12.39 21.59
CA MET A 1 -8.53 -12.44 20.12
C MET A 1 -9.44 -11.30 19.68
N ARG A 2 -8.91 -10.29 18.99
CA ARG A 2 -9.71 -9.15 18.50
C ARG A 2 -10.24 -9.55 17.12
N LEU A 3 -11.56 -9.72 17.00
CA LEU A 3 -12.20 -9.99 15.71
C LEU A 3 -12.41 -8.65 14.99
N ALA A 4 -11.91 -8.53 13.77
CA ALA A 4 -12.10 -7.38 12.91
C ALA A 4 -12.38 -7.85 11.48
N SER A 5 -13.23 -7.13 10.76
CA SER A 5 -13.47 -7.33 9.33
C SER A 5 -12.74 -6.24 8.55
N ALA A 6 -12.22 -6.59 7.37
CA ALA A 6 -11.49 -5.67 6.50
C ALA A 6 -11.79 -5.95 5.03
N ILE A 7 -11.68 -4.93 4.18
CA ILE A 7 -12.06 -4.98 2.76
C ILE A 7 -10.84 -5.34 1.90
N VAL A 8 -11.02 -6.30 0.99
CA VAL A 8 -10.06 -6.62 -0.07
C VAL A 8 -10.53 -6.01 -1.40
N ALA A 9 -11.76 -6.32 -1.82
CA ALA A 9 -12.40 -5.81 -3.04
C ALA A 9 -11.47 -5.84 -4.28
N HIS A 10 -11.61 -4.87 -5.19
CA HIS A 10 -10.77 -4.75 -6.39
C HIS A 10 -9.29 -4.47 -6.05
N HIS A 11 -8.99 -3.95 -4.85
CA HIS A 11 -7.61 -3.71 -4.42
C HIS A 11 -6.80 -5.00 -4.29
N GLY A 12 -7.44 -6.13 -4.00
CA GLY A 12 -6.77 -7.43 -4.02
C GLY A 12 -6.23 -7.81 -5.41
N ILE A 13 -6.97 -7.48 -6.48
CA ILE A 13 -6.55 -7.71 -7.86
C ILE A 13 -5.38 -6.79 -8.20
N VAL A 14 -5.49 -5.51 -7.87
CA VAL A 14 -4.42 -4.52 -8.10
C VAL A 14 -3.14 -4.93 -7.35
N ALA A 15 -3.26 -5.29 -6.08
CA ALA A 15 -2.13 -5.71 -5.25
C ALA A 15 -1.49 -7.00 -5.78
N GLY A 16 -2.30 -7.99 -6.16
CA GLY A 16 -1.81 -9.24 -6.74
C GLY A 16 -1.07 -9.02 -8.06
N ILE A 17 -1.62 -8.23 -8.98
CA ILE A 17 -0.95 -7.90 -10.25
C ILE A 17 0.37 -7.15 -10.02
N TYR A 18 0.40 -6.22 -9.06
CA TYR A 18 1.63 -5.50 -8.72
C TYR A 18 2.74 -6.47 -8.26
N ASP A 19 2.38 -7.47 -7.46
CA ASP A 19 3.31 -8.50 -6.97
C ASP A 19 3.73 -9.45 -8.09
N ASP A 20 2.77 -9.94 -8.89
CA ASP A 20 2.99 -10.88 -10.01
C ASP A 20 3.92 -10.28 -11.09
N LEU A 21 3.85 -8.97 -11.30
CA LEU A 21 4.71 -8.24 -12.24
C LEU A 21 6.09 -7.88 -11.66
N GLU A 22 6.36 -8.26 -10.41
CA GLU A 22 7.60 -7.94 -9.68
C GLU A 22 7.95 -6.44 -9.64
N ILE A 23 6.96 -5.56 -9.74
CA ILE A 23 7.18 -4.11 -9.79
C ILE A 23 7.93 -3.65 -8.53
N GLY A 24 7.55 -4.18 -7.37
CA GLY A 24 8.21 -3.87 -6.10
C GLY A 24 9.69 -4.26 -6.06
N ARG A 25 10.04 -5.43 -6.62
CA ARG A 25 11.43 -5.90 -6.70
C ARG A 25 12.28 -4.92 -7.51
N ILE A 26 11.79 -4.54 -8.69
CA ILE A 26 12.50 -3.61 -9.58
C ILE A 26 12.68 -2.24 -8.91
N ILE A 27 11.65 -1.72 -8.23
CA ILE A 27 11.75 -0.43 -7.52
C ILE A 27 12.81 -0.47 -6.43
N ASP A 28 12.80 -1.48 -5.58
CA ASP A 28 13.76 -1.55 -4.47
C ASP A 28 15.20 -1.84 -4.95
N GLU A 29 15.37 -2.48 -6.12
CA GLU A 29 16.67 -2.64 -6.78
C GLU A 29 17.21 -1.33 -7.36
N VAL A 30 16.37 -0.56 -8.06
CA VAL A 30 16.77 0.69 -8.74
C VAL A 30 16.86 1.86 -7.76
N ILE A 31 15.94 1.91 -6.79
CA ILE A 31 15.82 2.98 -5.80
C ILE A 31 15.71 2.36 -4.40
N PRO A 32 16.81 1.80 -3.86
CA PRO A 32 16.79 1.21 -2.53
C PRO A 32 16.45 2.24 -1.45
N LYS A 33 15.80 1.80 -0.37
CA LYS A 33 15.51 2.66 0.78
C LYS A 33 16.80 3.00 1.52
N GLN A 34 17.21 4.27 1.50
CA GLN A 34 18.39 4.76 2.21
C GLN A 34 18.06 5.64 3.43
N GLY A 35 16.82 6.13 3.52
CA GLY A 35 16.38 7.04 4.59
C GLY A 35 15.85 6.36 5.85
N GLN A 36 15.42 7.15 6.83
CA GLN A 36 14.86 6.70 8.11
C GLN A 36 13.38 6.29 8.02
N HIS A 37 12.74 6.42 6.86
CA HIS A 37 11.34 6.04 6.66
C HIS A 37 11.12 4.56 7.02
N LYS A 38 9.95 4.24 7.59
CA LYS A 38 9.64 2.88 8.05
C LYS A 38 9.52 1.89 6.89
N LEU A 39 8.87 2.30 5.80
CA LEU A 39 8.48 1.41 4.69
C LEU A 39 9.49 1.48 3.52
N ALA A 40 9.60 0.37 2.78
CA ALA A 40 10.31 0.34 1.50
C ALA A 40 9.57 1.19 0.45
N HIS A 41 10.31 1.70 -0.54
CA HIS A 41 9.72 2.53 -1.59
C HIS A 41 8.68 1.75 -2.40
N SER A 42 8.94 0.47 -2.68
CA SER A 42 7.98 -0.44 -3.31
C SER A 42 6.63 -0.48 -2.61
N VAL A 43 6.62 -0.64 -1.28
CA VAL A 43 5.39 -0.71 -0.47
C VAL A 43 4.59 0.59 -0.55
N VAL A 44 5.28 1.74 -0.45
CA VAL A 44 4.66 3.06 -0.56
C VAL A 44 4.06 3.25 -1.96
N LEU A 45 4.81 2.91 -3.01
CA LEU A 45 4.34 2.99 -4.40
C LEU A 45 3.15 2.05 -4.67
N LYS A 46 3.17 0.83 -4.12
CA LYS A 46 2.02 -0.09 -4.19
C LYS A 46 0.77 0.51 -3.56
N ALA A 47 0.91 1.13 -2.39
CA ALA A 47 -0.18 1.84 -1.72
C ALA A 47 -0.70 3.02 -2.55
N MET A 48 0.19 3.79 -3.20
CA MET A 48 -0.20 4.88 -4.10
C MET A 48 -0.96 4.38 -5.32
N VAL A 49 -0.54 3.26 -5.93
CA VAL A 49 -1.25 2.64 -7.07
C VAL A 49 -2.64 2.17 -6.65
N MET A 50 -2.76 1.53 -5.48
CA MET A 50 -4.06 1.11 -4.95
C MET A 50 -4.99 2.29 -4.67
N ASN A 51 -4.45 3.40 -4.17
CA ASN A 51 -5.19 4.63 -3.94
C ASN A 51 -5.63 5.27 -5.27
N ALA A 52 -4.71 5.37 -6.24
CA ALA A 52 -4.97 5.95 -7.57
C ALA A 52 -6.04 5.20 -8.37
N LEU A 53 -6.07 3.88 -8.26
CA LEU A 53 -7.05 3.03 -8.95
C LEU A 53 -8.35 2.82 -8.16
N GLY A 54 -8.39 3.32 -6.92
CA GLY A 54 -9.50 3.13 -5.98
C GLY A 54 -10.57 4.22 -5.97
N PHE A 55 -10.25 5.43 -6.45
CA PHE A 55 -11.12 6.60 -6.35
C PHE A 55 -11.02 7.52 -7.58
N ASN A 56 -12.17 7.87 -8.17
CA ASN A 56 -12.27 8.75 -9.33
C ASN A 56 -12.19 10.26 -9.00
N GLU A 57 -12.09 10.67 -7.73
CA GLU A 57 -12.45 12.05 -7.35
C GLU A 57 -11.38 12.81 -6.52
N ARG A 58 -10.29 12.19 -6.01
CA ARG A 58 -9.24 12.91 -5.24
C ARG A 58 -7.81 12.35 -5.40
N ARG A 59 -6.85 13.27 -5.19
CA ARG A 59 -5.40 13.26 -5.48
C ARG A 59 -4.60 12.07 -4.92
N LEU A 60 -3.45 11.79 -5.56
CA LEU A 60 -2.42 10.77 -5.27
C LEU A 60 -1.80 10.76 -3.85
N TYR A 61 -2.38 11.48 -2.87
CA TYR A 61 -1.83 11.56 -1.52
C TYR A 61 -2.20 10.33 -0.68
N LEU A 62 -1.25 9.81 0.09
CA LEU A 62 -1.49 8.78 1.09
C LEU A 62 -2.11 9.40 2.34
N PHE A 63 -3.27 8.88 2.74
CA PHE A 63 -3.92 9.28 3.98
C PHE A 63 -4.39 8.03 4.74
N PRO A 64 -4.09 7.89 6.04
CA PRO A 64 -4.36 6.66 6.80
C PRO A 64 -5.82 6.20 6.75
N LYS A 65 -6.77 7.13 6.69
CA LYS A 65 -8.21 6.83 6.64
C LYS A 65 -8.64 6.08 5.37
N PHE A 66 -7.89 6.17 4.27
CA PHE A 66 -8.14 5.35 3.09
C PHE A 66 -7.92 3.86 3.41
N PHE A 67 -6.81 3.58 4.08
CA PHE A 67 -6.33 2.23 4.37
C PHE A 67 -6.98 1.62 5.63
N SER A 68 -7.64 2.42 6.48
CA SER A 68 -8.20 1.92 7.75
C SER A 68 -9.29 0.85 7.58
N ASN A 69 -10.03 0.88 6.47
CA ASN A 69 -11.07 -0.10 6.18
C ASN A 69 -10.60 -1.22 5.25
N LEU A 70 -9.40 -1.10 4.68
CA LEU A 70 -8.81 -2.11 3.81
C LEU A 70 -8.06 -3.16 4.65
N ALA A 71 -7.88 -4.34 4.07
CA ALA A 71 -7.00 -5.37 4.63
C ALA A 71 -5.53 -4.99 4.42
N THR A 72 -5.10 -3.84 4.95
CA THR A 72 -3.82 -3.17 4.69
C THR A 72 -2.63 -4.08 4.82
N GLU A 73 -2.49 -4.76 5.95
CA GLU A 73 -1.38 -5.69 6.19
C GLU A 73 -1.38 -6.86 5.19
N ARG A 74 -2.57 -7.34 4.78
CA ARG A 74 -2.69 -8.40 3.77
C ARG A 74 -2.34 -7.92 2.36
N LEU A 75 -2.65 -6.67 2.04
CA LEU A 75 -2.49 -6.09 0.71
C LEU A 75 -1.07 -5.55 0.48
N LEU A 76 -0.43 -5.03 1.53
CA LEU A 76 0.83 -4.29 1.45
C LEU A 76 2.00 -5.00 2.15
N GLY A 77 1.73 -6.04 2.95
CA GLY A 77 2.74 -6.83 3.64
C GLY A 77 2.62 -6.75 5.16
N SER A 78 3.20 -7.75 5.84
CA SER A 78 3.12 -7.86 7.29
C SER A 78 3.75 -6.67 8.00
N GLY A 79 3.10 -6.18 9.06
CA GLY A 79 3.53 -5.03 9.85
C GLY A 79 3.28 -3.66 9.20
N VAL A 80 2.70 -3.61 8.00
CA VAL A 80 2.28 -2.34 7.37
C VAL A 80 0.93 -1.92 7.94
N LEU A 81 0.92 -0.80 8.65
CA LEU A 81 -0.26 -0.24 9.29
C LEU A 81 -0.79 0.96 8.51
N PRO A 82 -2.10 1.25 8.54
CA PRO A 82 -2.66 2.45 7.90
C PRO A 82 -1.95 3.74 8.32
N GLU A 83 -1.50 3.84 9.57
CA GLU A 83 -0.80 4.99 10.12
C GLU A 83 0.58 5.21 9.48
N ASP A 84 1.18 4.19 8.87
CA ASP A 84 2.45 4.30 8.15
C ASP A 84 2.27 4.92 6.75
N LEU A 85 1.03 5.02 6.27
CA LEU A 85 0.66 5.44 4.91
C LEU A 85 0.10 6.86 4.94
N ASN A 86 0.99 7.80 5.23
CA ASN A 86 0.73 9.23 5.28
C ASN A 86 1.85 9.99 4.55
N ASP A 87 1.54 11.17 4.02
CA ASP A 87 2.51 12.05 3.34
C ASP A 87 3.00 13.21 4.21
N ASP A 88 2.57 13.29 5.48
CA ASP A 88 2.84 14.38 6.43
C ASP A 88 4.06 14.12 7.34
#